data_AF-A0A1T3P639-F1
#
_entry.id   AF-A0A1T3P639-F1
#
_cell.length_a   1.000
_cell.length_b   1.000
_cell.length_c   1.000
_cell.angle_alpha   90.00
_cell.angle_beta   90.00
_cell.angle_gamma   90.00
#
_symmetry.space_group_name_H-M   'P 1'
#
loop_
_entity.id
_entity.type
_entity.pdbx_description
1 polymer ?
#
loop_
_entity_poly.entity_id
_entity_poly.type
_entity_poly.pdbx_seq_one_letter_code
_entity_poly.pdbx_strand_id
1 'polypeptide(L)'
;MNRHLRGGVGVVAALLSACSLAAGAPVAADARPPLPQPKASTNAELPPWPVPADSARRGADAGLALDTMEGAKQHFHVHLDIFVGLERVEVAPDLGIDHGSGLLADLHTHDNSGVLHVESHDANARFVLGQLFAMWNVRFDDTHLGALTPDATHTYRTYLNGALVTGDPARIELRPHDQISVMFQGDQVRIKPPASYDFPMGL
;
A
#
# COMPACT_ATOMS: atom_id res chain seq x y z
N MET A 1 -11.02 -60.07 69.49
CA MET A 1 -12.35 -59.98 70.14
C MET A 1 -12.62 -58.51 70.45
N ASN A 2 -13.77 -58.02 69.99
CA ASN A 2 -14.48 -56.79 70.37
C ASN A 2 -13.91 -55.37 70.11
N ARG A 3 -14.78 -54.66 69.35
CA ARG A 3 -14.97 -53.23 69.09
C ARG A 3 -14.90 -52.29 70.32
N HIS A 4 -14.56 -51.03 70.05
CA HIS A 4 -15.38 -49.78 70.21
C HIS A 4 -14.43 -48.57 70.42
N LEU A 5 -14.27 -47.65 69.46
CA LEU A 5 -15.05 -46.43 69.11
C LEU A 5 -14.70 -45.17 69.92
N ARG A 6 -14.66 -44.03 69.19
CA ARG A 6 -14.57 -42.60 69.59
C ARG A 6 -13.14 -42.08 69.73
N GLY A 7 -12.71 -40.97 69.13
CA GLY A 7 -13.41 -39.88 68.45
C GLY A 7 -12.60 -38.61 68.73
N GLY A 8 -12.11 -37.93 67.69
CA GLY A 8 -11.28 -36.72 67.85
C GLY A 8 -11.23 -35.95 66.53
N VAL A 9 -11.90 -34.81 66.52
CA VAL A 9 -12.22 -33.95 65.38
C VAL A 9 -10.94 -33.36 64.77
N GLY A 10 -10.71 -33.59 63.49
CA GLY A 10 -9.71 -32.88 62.69
C GLY A 10 -10.30 -31.59 62.13
N VAL A 11 -9.70 -30.45 62.45
CA VAL A 11 -9.96 -29.18 61.76
C VAL A 11 -9.02 -29.15 60.55
N VAL A 12 -9.56 -29.43 59.36
CA VAL A 12 -8.86 -29.21 58.09
C VAL A 12 -9.30 -27.85 57.57
N ALA A 13 -8.40 -26.87 57.62
CA ALA A 13 -8.58 -25.58 56.98
C ALA A 13 -8.56 -25.77 55.46
N ALA A 14 -9.72 -25.65 54.81
CA ALA A 14 -9.83 -25.63 53.36
C ALA A 14 -9.38 -24.25 52.85
N LEU A 15 -8.19 -24.18 52.27
CA LEU A 15 -7.74 -23.05 51.46
C LEU A 15 -8.51 -23.06 50.13
N LEU A 16 -9.48 -22.14 50.01
CA LEU A 16 -10.13 -21.83 48.74
C LEU A 16 -9.14 -21.06 47.85
N SER A 17 -8.44 -21.77 46.96
CA SER A 17 -7.74 -21.15 45.83
C SER A 17 -8.79 -20.61 44.85
N ALA A 18 -9.00 -19.30 44.87
CA ALA A 18 -9.73 -18.61 43.82
C ALA A 18 -8.87 -18.58 42.55
N CYS A 19 -9.20 -19.44 41.58
CA CYS A 19 -8.76 -19.30 40.20
C CYS A 19 -9.45 -18.10 39.57
N SER A 20 -8.80 -16.94 39.57
CA SER A 20 -9.23 -15.78 38.80
C SER A 20 -8.98 -16.07 37.31
N LEU A 21 -10.03 -16.41 36.56
CA LEU A 21 -9.99 -16.31 35.10
C LEU A 21 -9.87 -14.82 34.75
N ALA A 22 -8.68 -14.37 34.38
CA ALA A 22 -8.51 -13.10 33.70
C ALA A 22 -9.15 -13.25 32.30
N ALA A 23 -10.38 -12.77 32.16
CA ALA A 23 -10.99 -12.57 30.86
C ALA A 23 -10.13 -11.57 30.08
N GLY A 24 -9.47 -12.03 29.01
CA GLY A 24 -8.70 -11.16 28.14
C GLY A 24 -9.60 -10.06 27.61
N ALA A 25 -9.23 -8.81 27.87
CA ALA A 25 -9.91 -7.66 27.27
C ALA A 25 -9.87 -7.83 25.74
N PRO A 26 -10.98 -7.55 25.02
CA PRO A 26 -10.95 -7.57 23.57
C PRO A 26 -9.94 -6.51 23.11
N VAL A 27 -8.94 -6.93 22.34
CA VAL A 27 -8.08 -6.01 21.60
C VAL A 27 -9.02 -5.25 20.66
N ALA A 28 -9.23 -3.96 20.93
CA ALA A 28 -10.01 -3.11 20.04
C ALA A 28 -9.34 -3.15 18.67
N ALA A 29 -10.03 -3.71 17.68
CA ALA A 29 -9.59 -3.64 16.29
C ALA A 29 -9.48 -2.16 15.90
N ASP A 30 -8.36 -1.78 15.32
CA ASP A 30 -8.11 -0.42 14.84
C ASP A 30 -9.25 -0.02 13.88
N ALA A 31 -10.07 0.95 14.26
CA ALA A 31 -11.32 1.31 13.57
C ALA A 31 -11.08 2.16 12.31
N ARG A 32 -9.96 1.93 11.61
CA ARG A 32 -9.63 2.63 10.36
C ARG A 32 -10.56 2.15 9.24
N PRO A 33 -10.94 3.05 8.30
CA PRO A 33 -11.63 2.65 7.08
C PRO A 33 -10.83 1.54 6.35
N PRO A 34 -11.49 0.58 5.69
CA PRO A 34 -10.79 -0.41 4.88
C PRO A 34 -9.97 0.26 3.77
N LEU A 35 -8.89 -0.38 3.32
CA LEU A 35 -8.14 0.11 2.17
C LEU A 35 -9.02 0.09 0.92
N PRO A 36 -8.92 1.10 0.04
CA PRO A 36 -9.56 1.07 -1.27
C PRO A 36 -9.20 -0.22 -2.02
N GLN A 37 -10.15 -0.72 -2.80
CA GLN A 37 -9.90 -1.77 -3.79
C GLN A 37 -9.72 -1.07 -5.14
N PRO A 38 -8.49 -0.94 -5.67
CA PRO A 38 -8.25 -0.25 -6.92
C PRO A 38 -8.89 -1.03 -8.07
N LYS A 39 -9.43 -0.32 -9.06
CA LYS A 39 -9.96 -0.91 -10.29
C LYS A 39 -8.80 -1.40 -11.14
N ALA A 40 -8.63 -2.70 -11.28
CA ALA A 40 -7.56 -3.26 -12.10
C ALA A 40 -7.67 -2.80 -13.57
N SER A 41 -6.57 -2.28 -14.12
CA SER A 41 -6.44 -2.06 -15.55
C SER A 41 -6.15 -3.38 -16.26
N THR A 42 -6.72 -3.58 -17.45
CA THR A 42 -6.41 -4.72 -18.32
C THR A 42 -5.41 -4.38 -19.42
N ASN A 43 -4.92 -3.14 -19.47
CA ASN A 43 -3.96 -2.73 -20.49
C ASN A 43 -2.61 -3.39 -20.26
N ALA A 44 -2.18 -4.20 -21.23
CA ALA A 44 -0.97 -5.00 -21.18
C ALA A 44 0.01 -4.56 -22.27
N GLU A 45 0.30 -3.26 -22.32
CA GLU A 45 1.35 -2.68 -23.15
C GLU A 45 2.71 -2.72 -22.43
N LEU A 46 3.80 -2.71 -23.20
CA LEU A 46 5.16 -2.59 -22.66
C LEU A 46 5.48 -1.11 -22.35
N PRO A 47 6.35 -0.82 -21.37
CA PRO A 47 6.80 0.54 -21.12
C PRO A 47 7.64 1.10 -22.29
N PRO A 48 7.74 2.44 -22.43
CA PRO A 48 7.13 3.46 -21.58
C PRO A 48 5.62 3.61 -21.83
N TRP A 49 4.86 3.84 -20.76
CA TRP A 49 3.41 4.04 -20.84
C TRP A 49 3.05 5.52 -20.90
N PRO A 50 2.26 5.98 -21.89
CA PRO A 50 1.84 7.37 -21.98
C PRO A 50 0.81 7.72 -20.89
N VAL A 51 0.61 9.01 -20.64
CA VAL A 51 -0.53 9.51 -19.84
C VAL A 51 -1.82 9.28 -20.64
N PRO A 52 -2.82 8.56 -20.10
CA PRO A 52 -4.12 8.48 -20.74
C PRO A 52 -4.81 9.84 -20.74
N ALA A 53 -5.44 10.22 -21.86
CA ALA A 53 -6.18 11.49 -21.97
C ALA A 53 -7.34 11.60 -20.96
N ASP A 54 -7.80 10.46 -20.41
CA ASP A 54 -8.84 10.34 -19.40
C ASP A 54 -8.29 9.96 -18.01
N SER A 55 -7.02 10.25 -17.71
CA SER A 55 -6.36 9.86 -16.45
C SER A 55 -7.15 10.29 -15.21
N ALA A 56 -7.54 11.57 -15.08
CA ALA A 56 -8.36 12.05 -13.96
C ALA A 56 -9.67 11.25 -13.80
N ARG A 57 -10.37 10.97 -14.90
CA ARG A 57 -11.59 10.15 -14.87
C ARG A 57 -11.31 8.72 -14.40
N ARG A 58 -10.19 8.12 -14.80
CA ARG A 58 -9.77 6.80 -14.32
C ARG A 58 -9.41 6.80 -12.84
N GLY A 59 -8.82 7.90 -12.35
CA GLY A 59 -8.61 8.12 -10.93
C GLY A 59 -9.93 8.10 -10.16
N ALA A 60 -10.94 8.83 -10.64
CA ALA A 60 -12.28 8.81 -10.05
C ALA A 60 -12.90 7.40 -10.06
N ASP A 61 -12.79 6.68 -11.18
CA ASP A 61 -13.21 5.28 -11.30
C ASP A 61 -12.45 4.34 -10.33
N ALA A 62 -11.24 4.71 -9.90
CA ALA A 62 -10.43 4.03 -8.91
C ALA A 62 -10.70 4.51 -7.46
N GLY A 63 -11.71 5.36 -7.26
CA GLY A 63 -12.15 5.84 -5.95
C GLY A 63 -11.38 7.05 -5.43
N LEU A 64 -10.63 7.75 -6.29
CA LEU A 64 -10.00 9.03 -5.95
C LEU A 64 -11.02 10.17 -6.05
N ALA A 65 -10.91 11.16 -5.17
CA ALA A 65 -11.72 12.36 -5.26
C ALA A 65 -11.13 13.30 -6.33
N LEU A 66 -11.98 13.95 -7.12
CA LEU A 66 -11.57 15.02 -8.02
C LEU A 66 -11.97 16.36 -7.44
N ASP A 67 -11.04 17.31 -7.41
CA ASP A 67 -11.29 18.68 -6.99
C ASP A 67 -10.59 19.66 -7.93
N THR A 68 -10.93 20.94 -7.82
CA THR A 68 -10.29 22.06 -8.52
C THR A 68 -9.14 22.68 -7.72
N MET A 69 -8.96 22.24 -6.48
CA MET A 69 -7.88 22.69 -5.58
C MET A 69 -7.31 21.53 -4.79
N GLU A 70 -5.98 21.54 -4.64
CA GLU A 70 -5.23 20.63 -3.78
C GLU A 70 -5.76 20.63 -2.35
N GLY A 71 -5.92 19.43 -1.78
CA GLY A 71 -6.35 19.25 -0.40
C GLY A 71 -5.20 19.41 0.60
N ALA A 72 -5.51 19.98 1.76
CA ALA A 72 -4.53 20.20 2.84
C ALA A 72 -4.84 19.41 4.13
N LYS A 73 -5.96 18.67 4.18
CA LYS A 73 -6.28 17.85 5.37
C LYS A 73 -5.43 16.59 5.43
N GLN A 74 -5.06 16.07 4.27
CA GLN A 74 -3.97 15.13 4.09
C GLN A 74 -3.10 15.68 2.97
N HIS A 75 -1.82 15.89 3.26
CA HIS A 75 -0.84 16.39 2.30
C HIS A 75 0.48 15.68 2.57
N PHE A 76 0.88 14.77 1.70
CA PHE A 76 2.17 14.09 1.78
C PHE A 76 2.62 13.55 0.43
N HIS A 77 3.90 13.18 0.36
CA HIS A 77 4.52 12.70 -0.87
C HIS A 77 5.05 11.27 -0.70
N VAL A 78 5.06 10.53 -1.80
CA VAL A 78 5.65 9.19 -1.94
C VAL A 78 6.54 9.20 -3.17
N HIS A 79 7.60 8.41 -3.20
CA HIS A 79 8.40 8.26 -4.41
C HIS A 79 8.27 6.84 -4.98
N LEU A 80 8.08 6.76 -6.30
CA LEU A 80 7.96 5.52 -7.06
C LEU A 80 9.07 5.43 -8.10
N ASP A 81 9.86 4.36 -7.97
CA ASP A 81 10.78 3.90 -9.00
C ASP A 81 10.19 2.71 -9.74
N ILE A 82 10.32 2.71 -11.07
CA ILE A 82 10.06 1.54 -11.90
C ILE A 82 11.35 1.18 -12.64
N PHE A 83 11.80 -0.06 -12.51
CA PHE A 83 12.98 -0.57 -13.20
C PHE A 83 12.61 -1.73 -14.12
N VAL A 84 13.05 -1.67 -15.38
CA VAL A 84 12.99 -2.78 -16.34
C VAL A 84 14.41 -3.09 -16.79
N GLY A 85 14.93 -4.23 -16.36
CA GLY A 85 16.34 -4.56 -16.48
C GLY A 85 17.21 -3.58 -15.67
N LEU A 86 18.08 -2.86 -16.37
CA LEU A 86 18.97 -1.82 -15.81
C LEU A 86 18.44 -0.39 -15.99
N GLU A 87 17.32 -0.23 -16.70
CA GLU A 87 16.78 1.08 -17.06
C GLU A 87 15.66 1.49 -16.10
N ARG A 88 15.64 2.78 -15.75
CA ARG A 88 14.51 3.40 -15.05
C ARG A 88 13.43 3.70 -16.09
N VAL A 89 12.22 3.22 -15.86
CA VAL A 89 11.02 3.66 -16.58
C VAL A 89 10.50 4.91 -15.89
N GLU A 90 10.28 5.97 -16.66
CA GLU A 90 9.70 7.21 -16.14
C GLU A 90 8.27 6.98 -15.65
N VAL A 91 7.95 7.53 -14.48
CA VAL A 91 6.57 7.70 -14.05
C VAL A 91 5.98 8.84 -14.87
N ALA A 92 4.81 8.66 -15.46
CA ALA A 92 4.29 9.68 -16.36
C ALA A 92 3.92 10.96 -15.58
N PRO A 93 4.23 12.16 -16.12
CA PRO A 93 3.83 13.44 -15.52
C PRO A 93 2.31 13.63 -15.66
N ASP A 94 1.75 14.60 -14.93
CA ASP A 94 0.35 15.04 -15.04
C ASP A 94 -0.69 13.90 -14.90
N LEU A 95 -0.34 12.79 -14.23
CA LEU A 95 -1.30 11.71 -13.99
C LEU A 95 -2.37 12.20 -13.02
N GLY A 96 -3.64 12.08 -13.41
CA GLY A 96 -4.75 12.50 -12.57
C GLY A 96 -5.12 13.97 -12.71
N ILE A 97 -4.42 14.72 -13.57
CA ILE A 97 -4.69 16.13 -13.84
C ILE A 97 -5.40 16.27 -15.18
N ASP A 98 -6.54 16.96 -15.19
CA ASP A 98 -7.24 17.40 -16.40
C ASP A 98 -7.10 18.91 -16.56
N HIS A 99 -6.13 19.34 -17.37
CA HIS A 99 -5.90 20.76 -17.64
C HIS A 99 -7.05 21.46 -18.36
N GLY A 100 -7.95 20.73 -19.02
CA GLY A 100 -9.10 21.32 -19.71
C GLY A 100 -10.16 21.79 -18.74
N SER A 101 -10.42 21.00 -17.68
CA SER A 101 -11.39 21.34 -16.64
C SER A 101 -10.78 21.98 -15.39
N GLY A 102 -9.46 21.84 -15.20
CA GLY A 102 -8.75 22.22 -13.98
C GLY A 102 -8.96 21.23 -12.82
N LEU A 103 -9.51 20.04 -13.09
CA LEU A 103 -9.69 19.01 -12.08
C LEU A 103 -8.39 18.22 -11.86
N LEU A 104 -8.14 17.85 -10.61
CA LEU A 104 -7.06 16.96 -10.21
C LEU A 104 -7.57 15.90 -9.25
N ALA A 105 -7.04 14.68 -9.36
CA ALA A 105 -7.26 13.62 -8.41
C ALA A 105 -6.45 13.87 -7.12
N ASP A 106 -7.00 13.49 -5.97
CA ASP A 106 -6.31 13.61 -4.68
C ASP A 106 -5.08 12.70 -4.53
N LEU A 107 -4.85 11.82 -5.50
CA LEU A 107 -3.55 11.19 -5.80
C LEU A 107 -3.16 11.53 -7.25
N HIS A 108 -2.02 12.19 -7.45
CA HIS A 108 -1.57 12.61 -8.79
C HIS A 108 -0.03 12.73 -8.89
N THR A 109 0.47 13.06 -10.09
CA THR A 109 1.87 13.44 -10.34
C THR A 109 1.92 14.79 -11.05
N HIS A 110 2.94 15.59 -10.75
CA HIS A 110 3.21 16.86 -11.47
C HIS A 110 4.32 16.72 -12.53
N ASP A 111 5.25 15.78 -12.35
CA ASP A 111 6.38 15.59 -13.25
C ASP A 111 6.77 14.11 -13.41
N ASN A 112 7.87 13.86 -14.12
CA ASN A 112 8.36 12.51 -14.39
C ASN A 112 9.38 11.97 -13.36
N SER A 113 9.56 12.67 -12.24
CA SER A 113 10.50 12.25 -11.18
C SER A 113 10.05 10.96 -10.51
N GLY A 114 8.75 10.66 -10.49
CA GLY A 114 8.18 9.56 -9.71
C GLY A 114 7.67 9.99 -8.34
N VAL A 115 7.69 11.28 -8.02
CA VAL A 115 6.99 11.80 -6.83
C VAL A 115 5.48 11.76 -7.06
N LEU A 116 4.80 11.05 -6.16
CA LEU A 116 3.35 10.99 -6.07
C LEU A 116 2.89 11.96 -5.00
N HIS A 117 1.89 12.77 -5.34
CA HIS A 117 1.26 13.74 -4.46
C HIS A 117 -0.03 13.14 -3.91
N VAL A 118 -0.20 13.16 -2.59
CA VAL A 118 -1.46 12.86 -1.92
C VAL A 118 -1.94 14.13 -1.23
N GLU A 119 -3.00 14.72 -1.76
CA GLU A 119 -3.49 16.06 -1.41
C GLU A 119 -5.01 16.05 -1.30
N SER A 120 -5.49 15.55 -0.16
CA SER A 120 -6.91 15.24 0.05
C SER A 120 -7.60 16.23 1.00
N HIS A 121 -8.87 16.51 0.71
CA HIS A 121 -9.79 17.24 1.59
C HIS A 121 -10.38 16.37 2.70
N ASP A 122 -10.07 15.07 2.73
CA ASP A 122 -10.42 14.13 3.78
C ASP A 122 -9.18 13.66 4.56
N ALA A 123 -9.14 13.97 5.85
CA ALA A 123 -8.05 13.55 6.74
C ALA A 123 -7.98 12.02 6.94
N ASN A 124 -9.09 11.31 6.72
CA ASN A 124 -9.20 9.86 6.94
C ASN A 124 -9.13 9.05 5.64
N ALA A 125 -8.97 9.70 4.49
CA ALA A 125 -8.77 9.02 3.22
C ALA A 125 -7.51 8.15 3.30
N ARG A 126 -7.55 7.01 2.60
CA ARG A 126 -6.43 6.08 2.50
C ARG A 126 -6.19 5.83 1.03
N PHE A 127 -4.93 5.73 0.65
CA PHE A 127 -4.52 5.61 -0.74
C PHE A 127 -3.70 4.33 -0.92
N VAL A 128 -3.87 3.68 -2.05
CA VAL A 128 -3.07 2.51 -2.42
C VAL A 128 -2.43 2.67 -3.78
N LEU A 129 -1.24 2.09 -3.96
CA LEU A 129 -0.45 2.19 -5.19
C LEU A 129 -1.25 1.79 -6.44
N GLY A 130 -2.14 0.79 -6.33
CA GLY A 130 -2.96 0.36 -7.46
C GLY A 130 -3.90 1.44 -8.01
N GLN A 131 -4.27 2.46 -7.23
CA GLN A 131 -5.08 3.59 -7.73
C GLN A 131 -4.30 4.42 -8.76
N LEU A 132 -2.99 4.63 -8.54
CA LEU A 132 -2.10 5.27 -9.52
C LEU A 132 -2.03 4.46 -10.82
N PHE A 133 -1.82 3.14 -10.74
CA PHE A 133 -1.72 2.29 -11.94
C PHE A 133 -3.06 2.15 -12.68
N ALA A 134 -4.19 2.16 -11.95
CA ALA A 134 -5.52 2.22 -12.54
C ALA A 134 -5.72 3.53 -13.33
N MET A 135 -5.34 4.66 -12.72
CA MET A 135 -5.36 5.99 -13.30
C MET A 135 -4.46 6.10 -14.54
N TRP A 136 -3.27 5.51 -14.47
CA TRP A 136 -2.30 5.44 -15.57
C TRP A 136 -2.68 4.41 -16.65
N ASN A 137 -3.75 3.64 -16.44
CA ASN A 137 -4.16 2.57 -17.35
C ASN A 137 -3.02 1.57 -17.63
N VAL A 138 -2.33 1.12 -16.58
CA VAL A 138 -1.29 0.09 -16.64
C VAL A 138 -1.73 -1.08 -15.78
N ARG A 139 -1.75 -2.29 -16.33
CA ARG A 139 -2.05 -3.49 -15.53
C ARG A 139 -1.01 -3.66 -14.43
N PHE A 140 -1.45 -3.73 -13.18
CA PHE A 140 -0.57 -3.83 -12.03
C PHE A 140 -1.20 -4.74 -10.98
N ASP A 141 -0.58 -5.90 -10.77
CA ASP A 141 -0.99 -6.89 -9.79
C ASP A 141 0.25 -7.68 -9.30
N ASP A 142 0.06 -8.82 -8.64
CA ASP A 142 1.15 -9.66 -8.11
C ASP A 142 2.01 -10.35 -9.18
N THR A 143 1.56 -10.34 -10.43
CA THR A 143 2.19 -11.05 -11.54
C THR A 143 2.37 -10.20 -12.80
N HIS A 144 1.84 -8.96 -12.83
CA HIS A 144 1.85 -8.12 -14.01
C HIS A 144 2.33 -6.69 -13.71
N LEU A 145 3.17 -6.19 -14.60
CA LEU A 145 3.50 -4.77 -14.78
C LEU A 145 3.32 -4.43 -16.26
N GLY A 146 2.16 -3.91 -16.64
CA GLY A 146 1.73 -3.82 -18.03
C GLY A 146 1.72 -5.20 -18.69
N ALA A 147 2.45 -5.36 -19.79
CA ALA A 147 2.66 -6.65 -20.46
C ALA A 147 3.72 -7.55 -19.80
N LEU A 148 4.51 -7.01 -18.86
CA LEU A 148 5.63 -7.72 -18.26
C LEU A 148 5.11 -8.72 -17.22
N THR A 149 5.43 -9.99 -17.43
CA THR A 149 5.08 -11.10 -16.53
C THR A 149 6.34 -11.92 -16.22
N PRO A 150 6.53 -12.38 -14.98
CA PRO A 150 7.72 -13.16 -14.63
C PRO A 150 7.72 -14.48 -15.40
N ASP A 151 8.91 -14.91 -15.82
CA ASP A 151 9.12 -16.14 -16.59
C ASP A 151 10.34 -16.91 -16.05
N ALA A 152 10.85 -17.89 -16.82
CA ALA A 152 12.00 -18.69 -16.42
C ALA A 152 13.29 -17.88 -16.20
N THR A 153 13.39 -16.71 -16.85
CA THR A 153 14.57 -15.85 -16.87
C THR A 153 14.32 -14.47 -16.26
N HIS A 154 13.07 -14.09 -15.98
CA HIS A 154 12.70 -12.79 -15.43
C HIS A 154 11.96 -12.90 -14.10
N THR A 155 12.28 -11.98 -13.20
CA THR A 155 11.61 -11.83 -11.91
C THR A 155 10.92 -10.49 -11.81
N TYR A 156 9.73 -10.49 -11.23
CA TYR A 156 8.94 -9.31 -10.91
C TYR A 156 8.86 -9.19 -9.38
N ARG A 157 9.35 -8.08 -8.82
CA ARG A 157 9.36 -7.82 -7.38
C ARG A 157 9.08 -6.36 -7.09
N THR A 158 8.33 -6.11 -6.03
CA THR A 158 8.11 -4.77 -5.50
C THR A 158 8.73 -4.65 -4.12
N TYR A 159 9.33 -3.50 -3.83
CA TYR A 159 9.94 -3.19 -2.55
C TYR A 159 9.33 -1.91 -1.98
N LEU A 160 9.15 -1.90 -0.66
CA LEU A 160 8.73 -0.74 0.12
C LEU A 160 9.85 -0.43 1.11
N ASN A 161 10.45 0.76 1.01
CA ASN A 161 11.57 1.21 1.84
C ASN A 161 12.73 0.19 1.84
N GLY A 162 12.98 -0.41 0.67
CA GLY A 162 14.01 -1.44 0.46
C GLY A 162 13.63 -2.85 0.94
N ALA A 163 12.50 -3.04 1.61
CA ALA A 163 12.00 -4.34 2.05
C ALA A 163 11.10 -4.97 0.99
N LEU A 164 11.24 -6.28 0.75
CA LEU A 164 10.42 -7.00 -0.23
C LEU A 164 8.95 -7.01 0.20
N VAL A 165 8.06 -6.60 -0.70
CA VAL A 165 6.61 -6.70 -0.51
C VAL A 165 6.15 -8.11 -0.85
N THR A 166 5.37 -8.70 0.05
CA THR A 166 4.70 -9.99 -0.16
C THR A 166 3.23 -9.79 -0.49
N GLY A 167 2.71 -10.54 -1.46
CA GLY A 167 1.33 -10.39 -1.94
C GLY A 167 1.20 -9.33 -3.03
N ASP A 168 -0.03 -8.91 -3.30
CA ASP A 168 -0.35 -7.97 -4.38
C ASP A 168 0.20 -6.55 -4.08
N PRO A 169 1.16 -6.04 -4.88
CA PRO A 169 1.72 -4.71 -4.68
C PRO A 169 0.73 -3.58 -4.97
N ALA A 170 -0.38 -3.84 -5.68
CA ALA A 170 -1.45 -2.86 -5.87
C ALA A 170 -2.12 -2.48 -4.53
N ARG A 171 -1.93 -3.29 -3.48
CA ARG A 171 -2.48 -3.09 -2.13
C ARG A 171 -1.56 -2.33 -1.18
N ILE A 172 -0.37 -1.90 -1.62
CA ILE A 172 0.53 -1.08 -0.81
C ILE A 172 -0.19 0.22 -0.43
N GLU A 173 -0.44 0.41 0.87
CA GLU A 173 -0.93 1.67 1.41
C GLU A 173 0.18 2.73 1.32
N LEU A 174 -0.16 3.88 0.75
CA LEU A 174 0.77 5.01 0.63
C LEU A 174 0.88 5.75 1.97
N ARG A 175 2.10 6.03 2.41
CA ARG A 175 2.39 6.81 3.63
C ARG A 175 3.43 7.89 3.36
N PRO A 176 3.50 8.93 4.21
CA PRO A 176 4.46 10.02 4.03
C PRO A 176 5.89 9.50 3.87
N HIS A 177 6.52 9.94 2.78
CA HIS A 177 7.89 9.65 2.38
C HIS A 177 8.22 8.17 2.19
N ASP A 178 7.23 7.35 1.87
CA ASP A 178 7.50 6.00 1.38
C ASP A 178 8.33 6.05 0.09
N GLN A 179 9.29 5.12 0.00
CA GLN A 179 10.07 4.82 -1.19
C GLN A 179 9.61 3.47 -1.74
N ILE A 180 9.03 3.45 -2.92
CA ILE A 180 8.52 2.23 -3.58
C ILE A 180 9.37 1.94 -4.82
N SER A 181 9.79 0.69 -4.98
CA SER A 181 10.49 0.25 -6.19
C SER A 181 9.81 -0.97 -6.80
N VAL A 182 9.31 -0.83 -8.02
CA VAL A 182 8.75 -1.92 -8.84
C VAL A 182 9.81 -2.36 -9.84
N MET A 183 10.21 -3.63 -9.80
CA MET A 183 11.39 -4.11 -10.50
C MET A 183 11.06 -5.35 -11.32
N PHE A 184 11.22 -5.26 -12.64
CA PHE A 184 11.18 -6.37 -13.57
C PHE A 184 12.58 -6.63 -14.12
N GLN A 185 13.21 -7.74 -13.73
CA GLN A 185 14.65 -7.95 -13.96
C GLN A 185 14.96 -9.36 -14.44
N GLY A 186 15.90 -9.47 -15.37
CA GLY A 186 16.52 -10.75 -15.73
C GLY A 186 17.24 -11.39 -14.53
N ASP A 187 17.36 -12.70 -14.53
CA ASP A 187 17.97 -13.53 -13.49
C ASP A 187 19.44 -13.15 -13.16
N GLN A 188 20.16 -12.62 -14.15
CA GLN A 188 21.53 -12.11 -14.01
C GLN A 188 21.62 -10.65 -13.57
N VAL A 189 20.50 -9.91 -13.55
CA VAL A 189 20.45 -8.50 -13.14
C VAL A 189 19.97 -8.41 -11.70
N ARG A 190 20.78 -7.79 -10.84
CA ARG A 190 20.39 -7.49 -9.45
C ARG A 190 20.76 -6.06 -9.11
N ILE A 191 19.78 -5.17 -9.21
CA ILE A 191 19.89 -3.82 -8.65
C ILE A 191 19.46 -3.90 -7.19
N LYS A 192 20.21 -3.24 -6.31
CA LYS A 192 19.75 -3.04 -4.93
C LYS A 192 18.58 -2.04 -4.97
N PRO A 193 17.37 -2.41 -4.50
CA PRO A 193 16.26 -1.47 -4.47
C PRO A 193 16.64 -0.26 -3.58
N PRO A 194 16.38 0.97 -4.03
CA PRO A 194 16.42 2.14 -3.15
C PRO A 194 15.56 1.92 -1.91
N ALA A 195 16.08 2.37 -0.76
CA ALA A 195 15.38 2.28 0.52
C ALA A 195 14.83 3.63 1.00
N SER A 196 15.26 4.71 0.35
CA SER A 196 14.82 6.08 0.60
C SER A 196 14.92 6.90 -0.68
N TYR A 197 14.23 8.03 -0.70
CA TYR A 197 14.37 9.08 -1.69
C TYR A 197 14.66 10.41 -0.99
N ASP A 198 15.56 11.20 -1.55
CA ASP A 198 15.87 12.53 -1.05
C ASP A 198 14.84 13.53 -1.60
N PHE A 199 13.70 13.66 -0.92
CA PHE A 199 12.65 14.59 -1.31
C PHE A 199 13.17 16.04 -1.34
N PRO A 200 12.87 16.81 -2.39
CA PRO A 200 13.11 18.24 -2.41
C PRO A 200 12.52 18.96 -1.20
N MET A 201 13.14 20.06 -0.77
CA MET A 201 12.64 20.85 0.35
C MET A 201 11.19 21.27 0.12
N GLY A 202 10.31 20.92 1.06
CA GLY A 202 8.88 21.22 0.96
C GLY A 202 8.02 20.04 0.49
N LEU A 203 8.64 18.93 0.08
CA LEU A 203 7.98 17.66 -0.21
C LEU A 203 8.22 16.64 0.91
#